data_AF-R7PCH1-F1
#
_entry.id   AF-R7PCH1-F1
#
_cell.length_a   1.000
_cell.length_b   1.000
_cell.length_c   1.000
_cell.angle_alpha   90.00
_cell.angle_beta   90.00
_cell.angle_gamma   90.00
#
_symmetry.space_group_name_H-M   'P 1'
#
loop_
_entity.id
_entity.type
_entity.pdbx_description
1 polymer ?
#
loop_
_entity_poly.entity_id
_entity_poly.type
_entity_poly.pdbx_seq_one_letter_code
_entity_poly.pdbx_strand_id
1 'polypeptide(L)'
;MSDQERVIELIADGNPICEDIMIPEGKEVRKVIELPRHAYAYGQFVLVAVPKKGPNAIISEIKLHSTNGRALNPVREEAREALKNVRTYQVDTLVNVEARLPQYTPIPESVQGGYNNRISLNGVWEFSEHETGTDWKPIQVPGQWKMQGFQVDSAAFARYRREFEVPDSWKEQEVLLRFDGVHSEYRVLVNGVQVGQHMGGMTPYEVNITRALRTGTNKLELYVRSESLADMLGSLTQYAAHQLGGITRKVTLFSVPKVHISDLRIVTDLDSLYQNATLKMLVAVTNTTRQSVKSY
;
A
#
# COMPACT_ATOMS: atom_id res chain seq x y z
N MET A 1 -23.69 -23.93 -4.09
CA MET A 1 -23.28 -25.35 -4.14
C MET A 1 -22.06 -25.45 -5.03
N SER A 2 -21.10 -26.33 -4.71
CA SER A 2 -19.88 -26.51 -5.50
C SER A 2 -20.20 -27.18 -6.84
N ASP A 3 -19.58 -26.75 -7.93
CA ASP A 3 -19.69 -27.36 -9.27
C ASP A 3 -18.70 -28.50 -9.51
N GLN A 4 -17.72 -28.68 -8.62
CA GLN A 4 -16.70 -29.74 -8.64
C GLN A 4 -16.31 -30.11 -7.20
N GLU A 5 -15.56 -31.20 -7.01
CA GLU A 5 -14.94 -31.50 -5.72
C GLU A 5 -13.93 -30.41 -5.34
N ARG A 6 -13.99 -29.95 -4.08
CA ARG A 6 -13.06 -28.95 -3.54
C ARG A 6 -12.49 -29.43 -2.20
N VAL A 7 -11.26 -29.06 -1.92
CA VAL A 7 -10.63 -29.27 -0.61
C VAL A 7 -10.11 -27.94 -0.11
N ILE A 8 -10.49 -27.55 1.11
CA ILE A 8 -10.04 -26.31 1.75
C ILE A 8 -9.36 -26.61 3.09
N GLU A 9 -8.28 -25.88 3.37
CA GLU A 9 -7.63 -25.84 4.68
C GLU A 9 -8.07 -24.55 5.39
N LEU A 10 -8.39 -24.64 6.68
CA LEU A 10 -8.71 -23.48 7.50
C LEU A 10 -7.55 -23.16 8.42
N ILE A 11 -7.09 -21.92 8.34
CA ILE A 11 -5.95 -21.40 9.10
C ILE A 11 -6.45 -20.24 9.96
N ALA A 12 -6.07 -20.23 11.24
CA ALA A 12 -6.21 -19.05 12.10
C ALA A 12 -4.86 -18.74 12.76
N ASP A 13 -4.48 -17.46 12.76
CA ASP A 13 -3.19 -16.99 13.27
C ASP A 13 -1.99 -17.82 12.74
N GLY A 14 -2.00 -18.11 11.43
CA GLY A 14 -0.94 -18.87 10.76
C GLY A 14 -0.93 -20.39 11.04
N ASN A 15 -1.86 -20.92 11.84
CA ASN A 15 -1.91 -22.34 12.20
C ASN A 15 -3.19 -23.02 11.67
N PRO A 16 -3.11 -24.25 11.13
CA PRO A 16 -4.29 -25.04 10.81
C PRO A 16 -5.14 -25.29 12.06
N ILE A 17 -6.44 -24.96 11.97
CA ILE A 17 -7.36 -25.10 13.12
C ILE A 17 -8.20 -26.38 13.07
N CYS A 18 -8.21 -27.07 11.93
CA CYS A 18 -8.87 -28.35 11.75
C CYS A 18 -8.23 -29.12 10.60
N GLU A 19 -8.59 -30.40 10.47
CA GLU A 19 -8.32 -31.16 9.25
C GLU A 19 -9.01 -30.53 8.03
N ASP A 20 -8.39 -30.72 6.87
CA ASP A 20 -8.90 -30.31 5.57
C ASP A 20 -10.38 -30.65 5.39
N ILE A 21 -11.12 -29.70 4.83
CA ILE A 21 -12.55 -29.83 4.57
C ILE A 21 -12.72 -30.20 3.10
N MET A 22 -13.10 -31.44 2.86
CA MET A 22 -13.53 -31.91 1.55
C MET A 22 -15.00 -31.54 1.32
N ILE A 23 -15.27 -30.88 0.20
CA ILE A 23 -16.59 -30.47 -0.25
C ILE A 23 -16.88 -31.19 -1.57
N PRO A 24 -17.72 -32.24 -1.54
CA PRO A 24 -18.09 -32.94 -2.77
C PRO A 24 -18.86 -32.04 -3.74
N GLU A 25 -18.83 -32.40 -5.02
CA GLU A 25 -19.61 -31.73 -6.06
C GLU A 25 -21.11 -31.69 -5.72
N GLY A 26 -21.74 -30.53 -5.91
CA GLY A 26 -23.15 -30.29 -5.65
C GLY A 26 -23.54 -30.27 -4.17
N LYS A 27 -22.60 -30.39 -3.23
CA LYS A 27 -22.90 -30.46 -1.79
C LYS A 27 -22.56 -29.18 -1.04
N GLU A 28 -23.26 -29.00 0.08
CA GLU A 28 -22.93 -28.06 1.14
C GLU A 28 -22.34 -28.86 2.31
N VAL A 29 -21.26 -28.37 2.91
CA VAL A 29 -20.64 -28.97 4.09
C VAL A 29 -20.69 -27.95 5.23
N ARG A 30 -21.17 -28.41 6.39
CA ARG A 30 -21.19 -27.63 7.63
C ARG A 30 -20.23 -28.28 8.62
N LYS A 31 -19.28 -27.51 9.15
CA LYS A 31 -18.30 -27.99 10.12
C LYS A 31 -18.33 -27.08 11.35
N VAL A 32 -18.45 -27.69 12.53
CA VAL A 32 -18.25 -27.01 13.81
C VAL A 32 -16.80 -27.25 14.21
N ILE A 33 -16.09 -26.16 14.51
CA ILE A 33 -14.65 -26.22 14.83
C ILE A 33 -14.47 -25.57 16.19
N GLU A 34 -13.91 -26.33 17.12
CA GLU A 34 -13.46 -25.80 18.40
C GLU A 34 -12.20 -24.97 18.15
N LEU A 35 -12.30 -23.65 18.35
CA LEU A 35 -11.18 -22.75 18.08
C LEU A 35 -10.10 -22.94 19.14
N PRO A 36 -8.86 -23.30 18.75
CA PRO A 36 -7.79 -23.45 19.71
C PRO A 36 -7.43 -22.08 20.30
N ARG A 37 -6.81 -22.05 21.50
CA ARG A 37 -6.47 -20.79 22.19
C ARG A 37 -5.61 -19.84 21.36
N HIS A 38 -4.77 -20.37 20.48
CA HIS A 38 -3.91 -19.58 19.59
C HIS A 38 -4.64 -19.01 18.37
N ALA A 39 -5.89 -19.38 18.11
CA ALA A 39 -6.67 -18.81 17.00
C ALA A 39 -7.07 -17.34 17.23
N TYR A 40 -6.95 -16.85 18.47
CA TYR A 40 -7.22 -15.48 18.85
C TYR A 40 -5.94 -14.82 19.35
N ALA A 41 -5.46 -13.82 18.60
CA ALA A 41 -4.26 -13.08 18.94
C ALA A 41 -4.56 -11.58 18.93
N TYR A 42 -4.02 -10.85 19.91
CA TYR A 42 -4.09 -9.38 19.99
C TYR A 42 -5.51 -8.79 19.92
N GLY A 43 -6.52 -9.52 20.38
CA GLY A 43 -7.92 -9.09 20.34
C GLY A 43 -8.61 -9.22 18.98
N GLN A 44 -7.96 -9.89 18.03
CA GLN A 44 -8.49 -10.14 16.69
C GLN A 44 -8.62 -11.65 16.42
N PHE A 45 -9.56 -11.98 15.54
CA PHE A 45 -9.74 -13.32 14.98
C PHE A 45 -9.63 -13.23 13.47
N VAL A 46 -8.59 -13.84 12.90
CA VAL A 46 -8.36 -13.87 11.45
C VAL A 46 -8.50 -15.31 11.00
N LEU A 47 -9.49 -15.58 10.16
CA LEU A 47 -9.73 -16.88 9.54
C LEU A 47 -9.39 -16.81 8.05
N VAL A 48 -8.49 -17.67 7.61
CA VAL A 48 -8.10 -17.81 6.20
C VAL A 48 -8.53 -19.18 5.71
N ALA A 49 -9.27 -19.22 4.60
CA ALA A 49 -9.60 -20.45 3.90
C ALA A 49 -8.74 -20.60 2.66
N VAL A 50 -7.89 -21.61 2.64
CA VAL A 50 -6.91 -21.87 1.57
C VAL A 50 -7.41 -23.02 0.69
N PRO A 51 -7.56 -22.85 -0.63
CA PRO A 51 -7.88 -23.97 -1.52
C PRO A 51 -6.68 -24.92 -1.62
N LYS A 52 -6.87 -26.19 -1.28
CA LYS A 52 -5.89 -27.27 -1.51
C LYS A 52 -6.15 -28.00 -2.83
N LYS A 53 -7.43 -28.12 -3.23
CA LYS A 53 -7.85 -28.76 -4.48
C LYS A 53 -9.12 -28.09 -5.01
N GLY A 54 -9.16 -27.87 -6.32
CA GLY A 54 -10.29 -27.26 -7.01
C GLY A 54 -10.39 -25.73 -6.80
N PRO A 55 -11.39 -25.08 -7.40
CA PRO A 55 -11.64 -23.64 -7.23
C PRO A 55 -11.96 -23.24 -5.77
N ASN A 56 -11.82 -21.96 -5.43
CA ASN A 56 -12.17 -21.43 -4.11
C ASN A 56 -13.60 -21.77 -3.71
N ALA A 57 -13.81 -22.43 -2.57
CA ALA A 57 -15.15 -22.69 -2.03
C ALA A 57 -15.80 -21.39 -1.53
N ILE A 58 -17.07 -21.19 -1.86
CA ILE A 58 -17.85 -20.07 -1.30
C ILE A 58 -18.22 -20.43 0.13
N ILE A 59 -17.77 -19.63 1.09
CA ILE A 59 -18.22 -19.69 2.48
C ILE A 59 -19.49 -18.84 2.59
N SER A 60 -20.64 -19.48 2.69
CA SER A 60 -21.93 -18.78 2.75
C SER A 60 -22.30 -18.25 4.12
N GLU A 61 -21.76 -18.86 5.19
CA GLU A 61 -22.08 -18.50 6.57
C GLU A 61 -20.89 -18.81 7.49
N ILE A 62 -20.59 -17.89 8.41
CA ILE A 62 -19.68 -18.12 9.54
C ILE A 62 -20.45 -17.77 10.82
N LYS A 63 -20.57 -18.73 11.73
CA LYS A 63 -21.14 -18.52 13.06
C LYS A 63 -20.06 -18.67 14.11
N LEU A 64 -19.79 -17.60 14.85
CA LEU A 64 -18.90 -17.63 16.00
C LEU A 64 -19.73 -17.85 17.26
N HIS A 65 -19.46 -18.97 17.94
CA HIS A 65 -20.13 -19.33 19.19
C HIS A 65 -19.15 -19.17 20.35
N SER A 66 -19.61 -18.60 21.46
CA SER A 66 -18.86 -18.60 22.71
C SER A 66 -19.42 -19.66 23.64
N THR A 67 -18.55 -20.46 24.25
CA THR A 67 -18.94 -21.36 25.35
C THR A 67 -19.24 -20.62 26.66
N ASN A 68 -18.99 -19.31 26.70
CA ASN A 68 -19.35 -18.45 27.82
C ASN A 68 -20.85 -18.14 27.78
N GLY A 69 -21.61 -18.60 28.78
CA GLY A 69 -23.05 -18.37 28.91
C GLY A 69 -23.46 -16.92 29.24
N ARG A 70 -22.51 -15.98 29.34
CA ARG A 70 -22.84 -14.55 29.47
C ARG A 70 -23.51 -14.07 28.19
N ALA A 71 -24.65 -13.40 28.35
CA ALA A 71 -25.31 -12.71 27.25
C ALA A 71 -24.33 -11.73 26.59
N LEU A 72 -24.20 -11.83 25.27
CA LEU A 72 -23.41 -10.85 24.51
C LEU A 72 -24.06 -9.48 24.67
N ASN A 73 -23.25 -8.46 24.93
CA ASN A 73 -23.72 -7.10 24.80
C ASN A 73 -24.11 -6.89 23.33
N PRO A 74 -25.34 -6.43 23.03
CA PRO A 74 -25.73 -6.18 21.66
C PRO A 74 -24.74 -5.21 21.02
N VAL A 75 -24.40 -5.49 19.76
CA VAL A 75 -23.54 -4.62 18.94
C VAL A 75 -24.16 -3.23 18.93
N ARG A 76 -23.49 -2.27 19.59
CA ARG A 76 -23.91 -0.86 19.63
C ARG A 76 -23.94 -0.30 18.20
N GLU A 77 -24.75 0.71 17.93
CA GLU A 77 -24.83 1.33 16.58
C GLU A 77 -23.45 1.75 16.05
N GLU A 78 -22.56 2.23 16.92
CA GLU A 78 -21.15 2.53 16.61
C GLU A 78 -20.38 1.33 16.00
N ALA A 79 -20.62 0.11 16.50
CA ALA A 79 -19.99 -1.10 16.00
C ALA A 79 -20.70 -1.66 14.75
N ARG A 80 -21.96 -1.29 14.50
CA ARG A 80 -22.64 -1.59 13.22
C ARG A 80 -22.11 -0.73 12.09
N GLU A 81 -21.73 0.53 12.35
CA GLU A 81 -21.02 1.35 11.38
C GLU A 81 -19.64 0.76 11.02
N ALA A 82 -18.92 0.21 11.99
CA ALA A 82 -17.65 -0.48 11.73
C ALA A 82 -17.81 -1.71 10.80
N LEU A 83 -18.94 -2.43 10.89
CA LEU A 83 -19.27 -3.57 10.01
C LEU A 83 -19.60 -3.14 8.57
N LYS A 84 -19.88 -1.86 8.28
CA LYS A 84 -20.05 -1.38 6.90
C LYS A 84 -18.73 -1.35 6.11
N ASN A 85 -17.60 -1.52 6.79
CA ASN A 85 -16.27 -1.54 6.16
C ASN A 85 -15.83 -2.94 5.70
N VAL A 86 -16.75 -3.88 5.47
CA VAL A 86 -16.41 -5.16 4.82
C VAL A 86 -15.88 -4.88 3.42
N ARG A 87 -14.58 -5.09 3.22
CA ARG A 87 -13.93 -4.95 1.91
C ARG A 87 -13.53 -6.31 1.39
N THR A 88 -13.95 -6.59 0.16
CA THR A 88 -13.48 -7.75 -0.60
C THR A 88 -12.29 -7.29 -1.44
N TYR A 89 -11.14 -7.96 -1.29
CA TYR A 89 -10.02 -7.79 -2.20
C TYR A 89 -10.06 -8.91 -3.22
N GLN A 90 -10.08 -8.56 -4.51
CA GLN A 90 -9.80 -9.51 -5.57
C GLN A 90 -8.32 -9.37 -5.92
N VAL A 91 -7.54 -10.39 -5.57
CA VAL A 91 -6.12 -10.45 -5.94
C VAL A 91 -6.02 -11.28 -7.21
N ASP A 92 -5.66 -10.63 -8.31
CA ASP A 92 -5.26 -11.34 -9.51
C ASP A 92 -3.89 -11.96 -9.27
N THR A 93 -3.81 -13.28 -9.37
CA THR A 93 -2.56 -14.04 -9.17
C THR A 93 -1.80 -14.25 -10.48
N LEU A 94 -2.40 -13.86 -11.62
CA LEU A 94 -1.84 -14.00 -12.95
C LEU A 94 -1.52 -12.61 -13.53
N VAL A 95 -0.68 -11.87 -12.83
CA VAL A 95 -0.18 -10.58 -13.30
C VAL A 95 1.18 -10.77 -13.97
N ASN A 96 1.36 -10.20 -15.17
CA ASN A 96 2.71 -10.05 -15.71
C ASN A 96 3.46 -9.01 -14.87
N VAL A 97 4.26 -9.49 -13.93
CA VAL A 97 5.04 -8.67 -13.00
C VAL A 97 6.02 -7.76 -13.73
N GLU A 98 6.62 -8.20 -14.84
CA GLU A 98 7.56 -7.40 -15.63
C GLU A 98 6.88 -6.18 -16.27
N ALA A 99 5.60 -6.31 -16.65
CA ALA A 99 4.81 -5.20 -17.17
C ALA A 99 4.40 -4.18 -16.10
N ARG A 100 4.63 -4.48 -14.81
CA ARG A 100 4.16 -3.68 -13.66
C ARG A 100 5.25 -3.46 -12.61
N LEU A 101 6.52 -3.67 -12.95
CA LEU A 101 7.61 -3.43 -12.00
C LEU A 101 7.58 -1.97 -11.53
N PRO A 102 7.71 -1.71 -10.22
CA PRO A 102 7.89 -0.36 -9.74
C PRO A 102 9.16 0.22 -10.35
N GLN A 103 9.03 1.35 -11.03
CA GLN A 103 10.16 2.10 -11.57
C GLN A 103 10.59 3.14 -10.54
N TYR A 104 11.88 3.17 -10.25
CA TYR A 104 12.49 4.12 -9.34
C TYR A 104 13.41 5.04 -10.12
N THR A 105 12.83 6.07 -10.73
CA THR A 105 13.56 7.02 -11.56
C THR A 105 14.75 7.59 -10.79
N PRO A 106 16.01 7.41 -11.22
CA PRO A 106 17.13 8.05 -10.56
C PRO A 106 16.87 9.56 -10.46
N ILE A 107 16.90 10.12 -9.25
CA ILE A 107 16.69 11.56 -9.07
C ILE A 107 17.94 12.26 -9.65
N PRO A 108 17.80 13.05 -10.72
CA PRO A 108 18.96 13.64 -11.36
C PRO A 108 19.62 14.66 -10.44
N GLU A 109 20.95 14.77 -10.52
CA GLU A 109 21.68 15.81 -9.78
C GLU A 109 21.37 17.21 -10.32
N SER A 110 21.24 17.31 -11.65
CA SER A 110 20.84 18.52 -12.35
C SER A 110 20.02 18.19 -13.59
N VAL A 111 19.22 19.15 -14.05
CA VAL A 111 18.44 19.05 -15.28
C VAL A 111 18.71 20.28 -16.13
N GLN A 112 18.95 20.09 -17.43
CA GLN A 112 19.24 21.19 -18.35
C GLN A 112 18.10 22.23 -18.34
N GLY A 113 18.45 23.50 -18.12
CA GLY A 113 17.49 24.61 -18.07
C GLY A 113 16.81 24.83 -16.71
N GLY A 114 17.14 24.06 -15.66
CA GLY A 114 16.56 24.21 -14.33
C GLY A 114 17.59 24.50 -13.24
N TYR A 115 17.28 25.45 -12.35
CA TYR A 115 17.92 25.59 -11.04
C TYR A 115 17.08 24.81 -10.03
N ASN A 116 17.68 23.83 -9.34
CA ASN A 116 17.03 22.94 -8.36
C ASN A 116 15.84 22.11 -8.89
N ASN A 117 16.09 20.86 -9.27
CA ASN A 117 15.10 19.91 -9.78
C ASN A 117 14.44 19.05 -8.69
N ARG A 118 14.66 19.35 -7.40
CA ARG A 118 14.11 18.59 -6.27
C ARG A 118 13.58 19.48 -5.15
N ILE A 119 12.46 19.10 -4.58
CA ILE A 119 11.79 19.79 -3.48
C ILE A 119 11.40 18.74 -2.43
N SER A 120 11.85 18.95 -1.19
CA SER A 120 11.38 18.18 -0.04
C SER A 120 9.98 18.64 0.35
N LEU A 121 9.05 17.71 0.49
CA LEU A 121 7.73 17.97 1.07
C LEU A 121 7.65 17.53 2.54
N ASN A 122 8.79 17.29 3.19
CA ASN A 122 8.83 17.06 4.64
C ASN A 122 8.46 18.34 5.41
N GLY A 123 8.12 18.19 6.68
CA GLY A 123 7.70 19.28 7.57
C GLY A 123 6.30 19.05 8.12
N VAL A 124 5.66 20.13 8.53
CA VAL A 124 4.29 20.08 9.06
C VAL A 124 3.30 19.94 7.92
N TRP A 125 2.33 19.04 8.09
CA TRP A 125 1.17 18.83 7.24
C TRP A 125 -0.09 19.01 8.07
N GLU A 126 -1.22 19.22 7.41
CA GLU A 126 -2.53 19.12 8.04
C GLU A 126 -2.97 17.65 8.06
N PHE A 127 -3.56 17.22 9.18
CA PHE A 127 -3.94 15.83 9.44
C PHE A 127 -5.32 15.74 10.07
N SER A 128 -6.09 14.73 9.68
CA SER A 128 -7.34 14.36 10.34
C SER A 128 -7.34 12.84 10.56
N GLU A 129 -7.82 12.43 11.73
CA GLU A 129 -7.97 11.02 12.13
C GLU A 129 -9.14 10.33 11.39
N HIS A 130 -9.91 11.11 10.62
CA HIS A 130 -11.13 10.69 9.97
C HIS A 130 -11.07 10.91 8.44
N GLU A 131 -11.77 10.05 7.69
CA GLU A 131 -11.84 10.15 6.23
C GLU A 131 -12.68 11.36 5.78
N THR A 132 -13.63 11.79 6.61
CA THR A 132 -14.55 12.90 6.34
C THR A 132 -14.49 13.94 7.46
N GLY A 133 -14.86 15.19 7.15
CA GLY A 133 -14.81 16.30 8.11
C GLY A 133 -13.71 17.30 7.80
N THR A 134 -13.55 18.29 8.69
CA THR A 134 -12.62 19.42 8.53
C THR A 134 -11.78 19.67 9.79
N ASP A 135 -11.60 18.65 10.62
CA ASP A 135 -10.85 18.64 11.86
C ASP A 135 -9.34 18.52 11.62
N TRP A 136 -8.76 19.55 11.00
CA TRP A 136 -7.34 19.56 10.67
C TRP A 136 -6.48 19.92 11.88
N LYS A 137 -5.52 19.04 12.19
CA LYS A 137 -4.49 19.21 13.21
C LYS A 137 -3.10 19.16 12.55
N PRO A 138 -2.08 19.85 13.07
CA PRO A 138 -0.74 19.75 12.54
C PRO A 138 -0.14 18.35 12.82
N ILE A 139 0.55 17.77 11.85
CA ILE A 139 1.33 16.54 12.01
C ILE A 139 2.72 16.71 11.36
N GLN A 140 3.75 16.14 11.97
CA GLN A 140 5.09 16.09 11.41
C GLN A 140 5.21 14.94 10.40
N VAL A 141 5.73 15.27 9.22
CA VAL A 141 6.10 14.32 8.16
C VAL A 141 7.61 14.43 7.87
N PRO A 142 8.35 13.32 7.83
CA PRO A 142 7.90 11.96 8.09
C PRO A 142 7.63 11.69 9.58
N GLY A 143 6.79 10.69 9.85
CA GLY A 143 6.50 10.22 11.20
C GLY A 143 5.26 9.33 11.23
N GLN A 144 5.20 8.43 12.21
CA GLN A 144 3.99 7.66 12.47
C GLN A 144 2.98 8.51 13.24
N TRP A 145 1.69 8.42 12.90
CA TRP A 145 0.66 9.20 13.60
C TRP A 145 0.52 8.78 15.07
N LYS A 146 0.70 7.49 15.38
CA LYS A 146 0.58 6.96 16.74
C LYS A 146 1.66 7.50 17.67
N MET A 147 2.89 7.66 17.15
CA MET A 147 4.01 8.26 17.89
C MET A 147 3.83 9.76 18.13
N GLN A 148 2.88 10.39 17.44
CA GLN A 148 2.53 11.81 17.58
C GLN A 148 1.23 12.02 18.37
N GLY A 149 0.69 10.95 18.99
CA GLY A 149 -0.48 11.02 19.87
C GLY A 149 -1.83 10.88 19.18
N PHE A 150 -1.86 10.61 17.88
CA PHE A 150 -3.11 10.40 17.13
C PHE A 150 -3.56 8.94 17.18
N GLN A 151 -4.88 8.74 17.19
CA GLN A 151 -5.57 7.46 17.21
C GLN A 151 -6.52 7.38 16.01
N VAL A 152 -6.09 6.62 15.00
CA VAL A 152 -6.87 6.35 13.80
C VAL A 152 -7.42 4.94 13.90
N ASP A 153 -8.72 4.76 13.64
CA ASP A 153 -9.30 3.41 13.50
C ASP A 153 -8.50 2.61 12.46
N SER A 154 -8.11 1.39 12.79
CA SER A 154 -7.12 0.65 12.00
C SER A 154 -7.57 0.34 10.58
N ALA A 155 -8.87 0.18 10.36
CA ALA A 155 -9.49 -0.11 9.07
C ALA A 155 -9.96 1.16 8.32
N ALA A 156 -9.94 2.32 8.97
CA ALA A 156 -10.34 3.60 8.38
C ALA A 156 -9.18 4.30 7.66
N PHE A 157 -9.52 5.29 6.82
CA PHE A 157 -8.55 6.21 6.26
C PHE A 157 -8.42 7.45 7.14
N ALA A 158 -7.18 7.77 7.54
CA ALA A 158 -6.80 9.10 7.96
C ALA A 158 -6.45 9.96 6.75
N ARG A 159 -6.51 11.29 6.90
CA ARG A 159 -6.21 12.24 5.85
C ARG A 159 -4.98 13.07 6.16
N TYR A 160 -4.15 13.28 5.16
CA TYR A 160 -3.07 14.26 5.15
C TYR A 160 -3.35 15.30 4.07
N ARG A 161 -3.00 16.56 4.33
CA ARG A 161 -3.07 17.64 3.35
C ARG A 161 -1.87 18.57 3.47
N ARG A 162 -1.34 19.01 2.33
CA ARG A 162 -0.29 20.01 2.25
C ARG A 162 -0.37 20.80 0.95
N GLU A 163 -0.12 22.09 1.06
CA GLU A 163 0.11 22.95 -0.10
C GLU A 163 1.58 22.99 -0.49
N PHE A 164 1.84 23.12 -1.79
CA PHE A 164 3.18 23.21 -2.34
C PHE A 164 3.17 24.00 -3.65
N GLU A 165 4.34 24.49 -4.06
CA GLU A 165 4.53 25.19 -5.32
C GLU A 165 5.57 24.48 -6.17
N VAL A 166 5.39 24.56 -7.48
CA VAL A 166 6.31 24.04 -8.47
C VAL A 166 6.96 25.23 -9.18
N PRO A 167 8.29 25.33 -9.24
CA PRO A 167 8.97 26.42 -9.93
C PRO A 167 8.63 26.45 -11.41
N ASP A 168 8.54 27.65 -11.99
CA ASP A 168 8.29 27.83 -13.43
C ASP A 168 9.36 27.16 -14.31
N SER A 169 10.57 26.95 -13.79
CA SER A 169 11.65 26.23 -14.48
C SER A 169 11.34 24.76 -14.75
N TRP A 170 10.35 24.18 -14.07
CA TRP A 170 9.90 22.80 -14.30
C TRP A 170 8.82 22.72 -15.40
N LYS A 171 8.43 23.85 -15.97
CA LYS A 171 7.52 23.87 -17.12
C LYS A 171 8.11 23.05 -18.27
N GLU A 172 7.26 22.27 -18.94
CA GLU A 172 7.65 21.28 -19.97
C GLU A 172 8.48 20.08 -19.46
N GLN A 173 8.70 19.94 -18.16
CA GLN A 173 9.28 18.73 -17.56
C GLN A 173 8.19 17.80 -17.04
N GLU A 174 8.56 16.54 -16.80
CA GLU A 174 7.74 15.63 -16.01
C GLU A 174 8.00 15.87 -14.53
N VAL A 175 6.94 15.95 -13.75
CA VAL A 175 7.00 16.15 -12.30
C VAL A 175 6.58 14.87 -11.60
N LEU A 176 7.52 14.27 -10.88
CA LEU A 176 7.36 13.01 -10.17
C LEU A 176 7.25 13.28 -8.66
N LEU A 177 6.29 12.63 -8.03
CA LEU A 177 6.09 12.64 -6.59
C LEU A 177 6.47 11.26 -6.05
N ARG A 178 7.47 11.23 -5.16
CA ARG A 178 7.96 10.02 -4.52
C ARG A 178 7.70 10.04 -3.02
N PHE A 179 7.11 8.96 -2.55
CA PHE A 179 7.01 8.62 -1.15
C PHE A 179 7.99 7.49 -0.85
N ASP A 180 8.98 7.71 0.01
CA ASP A 180 9.94 6.67 0.40
C ASP A 180 9.31 5.59 1.30
N GLY A 181 8.12 5.87 1.85
CA GLY A 181 7.38 4.93 2.68
C GLY A 181 6.16 5.56 3.36
N VAL A 182 4.98 5.04 3.03
CA VAL A 182 3.71 5.36 3.69
C VAL A 182 3.08 4.05 4.11
N HIS A 183 2.84 3.89 5.41
CA HIS A 183 2.27 2.66 5.93
C HIS A 183 0.74 2.79 6.09
N SER A 184 -0.08 1.89 5.53
CA SER A 184 0.25 0.75 4.64
C SER A 184 -0.47 0.79 3.30
N GLU A 185 -1.62 1.44 3.19
CA GLU A 185 -2.32 1.64 1.92
C GLU A 185 -2.77 3.09 1.83
N TYR A 186 -2.63 3.68 0.65
CA TYR A 186 -3.00 5.06 0.47
C TYR A 186 -3.38 5.44 -0.95
N ARG A 187 -4.21 6.47 -1.04
CA ARG A 187 -4.56 7.18 -2.28
C ARG A 187 -3.86 8.53 -2.28
N VAL A 188 -3.40 8.95 -3.45
CA VAL A 188 -2.72 10.24 -3.66
C VAL A 188 -3.60 11.10 -4.57
N LEU A 189 -3.98 12.28 -4.07
CA LEU A 189 -4.75 13.26 -4.81
C LEU A 189 -3.95 14.55 -4.94
N VAL A 190 -3.93 15.12 -6.14
CA VAL A 190 -3.37 16.44 -6.42
C VAL A 190 -4.48 17.32 -6.98
N ASN A 191 -4.73 18.46 -6.34
CA ASN A 191 -5.80 19.39 -6.70
C ASN A 191 -7.19 18.72 -6.82
N GLY A 192 -7.46 17.72 -5.96
CA GLY A 192 -8.70 16.96 -5.94
C GLY A 192 -8.78 15.81 -6.95
N VAL A 193 -7.77 15.63 -7.82
CA VAL A 193 -7.71 14.53 -8.79
C VAL A 193 -6.85 13.40 -8.23
N GLN A 194 -7.38 12.18 -8.16
CA GLN A 194 -6.59 11.01 -7.77
C GLN A 194 -5.56 10.69 -8.86
N VAL A 195 -4.28 10.83 -8.53
CA VAL A 195 -3.15 10.58 -9.43
C VAL A 195 -2.57 9.18 -9.28
N GLY A 196 -2.81 8.53 -8.13
CA GLY A 196 -2.31 7.18 -7.88
C GLY A 196 -2.79 6.59 -6.57
N GLN A 197 -2.41 5.34 -6.35
CA GLN A 197 -2.65 4.60 -5.12
C GLN A 197 -1.54 3.56 -4.93
N HIS A 198 -1.26 3.21 -3.68
CA HIS A 198 -0.26 2.19 -3.38
C HIS A 198 -0.64 1.41 -2.12
N MET A 199 -0.16 0.18 -2.05
CA MET A 199 -0.33 -0.72 -0.93
C MET A 199 1.02 -1.38 -0.64
N GLY A 200 1.60 -1.03 0.50
CA GLY A 200 2.97 -1.36 0.91
C GLY A 200 3.61 -0.19 1.65
N GLY A 201 4.28 -0.47 2.78
CA GLY A 201 4.94 0.56 3.62
C GLY A 201 6.48 0.53 3.60
N MET A 202 7.08 -0.46 2.94
CA MET A 202 8.53 -0.74 3.05
C MET A 202 9.32 -0.46 1.77
N THR A 203 8.65 -0.08 0.69
CA THR A 203 9.27 0.29 -0.58
C THR A 203 8.82 1.68 -1.00
N PRO A 204 9.64 2.42 -1.74
CA PRO A 204 9.20 3.68 -2.33
C PRO A 204 8.04 3.45 -3.30
N TYR A 205 7.23 4.48 -3.46
CA TYR A 205 6.22 4.59 -4.49
C TYR A 205 6.36 5.92 -5.21
N GLU A 206 6.28 5.88 -6.53
CA GLU A 206 6.44 7.03 -7.40
C GLU A 206 5.22 7.17 -8.30
N VAL A 207 4.78 8.41 -8.48
CA VAL A 207 3.67 8.75 -9.37
C VAL A 207 3.99 10.04 -10.12
N ASN A 208 3.72 10.03 -11.43
CA ASN A 208 3.79 11.24 -12.25
C ASN A 208 2.55 12.09 -12.00
N ILE A 209 2.75 13.33 -11.57
CA ILE A 209 1.66 14.26 -11.23
C ILE A 209 1.54 15.42 -12.22
N THR A 210 2.36 15.45 -13.30
CA THR A 210 2.47 16.57 -14.25
C THR A 210 1.10 17.08 -14.71
N ARG A 211 0.17 16.16 -15.05
CA ARG A 211 -1.15 16.49 -15.59
C ARG A 211 -2.15 17.02 -14.56
N ALA A 212 -1.89 16.85 -13.27
CA ALA A 212 -2.75 17.31 -12.20
C ALA A 212 -2.30 18.66 -11.62
N LEU A 213 -1.13 19.17 -12.02
CA LEU A 213 -0.59 20.44 -11.55
C LEU A 213 -1.32 21.62 -12.17
N ARG A 214 -1.37 22.72 -11.41
CA ARG A 214 -1.81 24.05 -11.86
C ARG A 214 -0.72 25.07 -11.56
N THR A 215 -0.78 26.23 -12.20
CA THR A 215 0.11 27.37 -11.91
C THR A 215 -0.08 27.85 -10.47
N GLY A 216 1.02 28.20 -9.79
CA GLY A 216 1.02 28.67 -8.41
C GLY A 216 0.82 27.53 -7.40
N THR A 217 0.00 27.79 -6.38
CA THR A 217 -0.20 26.88 -5.24
C THR A 217 -1.01 25.64 -5.63
N ASN A 218 -0.40 24.48 -5.41
CA ASN A 218 -0.99 23.15 -5.61
C ASN A 218 -1.32 22.52 -4.24
N LYS A 219 -2.38 21.71 -4.20
CA LYS A 219 -2.79 20.98 -2.99
C LYS A 219 -2.55 19.48 -3.17
N LEU A 220 -1.79 18.88 -2.26
CA LEU A 220 -1.59 17.45 -2.14
C LEU A 220 -2.43 16.91 -0.98
N GLU A 221 -3.21 15.86 -1.24
CA GLU A 221 -4.01 15.15 -0.24
C GLU A 221 -3.71 13.65 -0.31
N LEU A 222 -3.53 13.03 0.86
CA LEU A 222 -3.44 11.58 0.98
C LEU A 222 -4.54 11.06 1.88
N TYR A 223 -5.08 9.91 1.52
CA TYR A 223 -5.92 9.09 2.38
C TYR A 223 -5.08 7.87 2.73
N VAL A 224 -4.74 7.68 4.00
CA VAL A 224 -3.83 6.62 4.47
C VAL A 224 -4.54 5.71 5.46
N ARG A 225 -4.45 4.41 5.23
CA ARG A 225 -4.99 3.35 6.09
C ARG A 225 -3.85 2.48 6.63
N SER A 226 -3.99 2.07 7.89
CA SER A 226 -2.98 1.29 8.61
C SER A 226 -3.10 -0.21 8.40
N GLU A 227 -4.22 -0.84 8.77
CA GLU A 227 -4.40 -2.29 8.61
C GLU A 227 -5.00 -2.59 7.23
N SER A 228 -4.13 -2.65 6.21
CA SER A 228 -4.49 -3.08 4.85
C SER A 228 -4.11 -4.53 4.60
N LEU A 229 -4.43 -5.05 3.41
CA LEU A 229 -3.97 -6.39 3.01
C LEU A 229 -2.43 -6.51 3.03
N ALA A 230 -1.69 -5.45 2.70
CA ALA A 230 -0.22 -5.50 2.79
C ALA A 230 0.29 -5.56 4.23
N ASP A 231 -0.35 -4.88 5.18
CA ASP A 231 0.01 -5.00 6.59
C ASP A 231 -0.32 -6.41 7.11
N MET A 232 -1.47 -6.96 6.74
CA MET A 232 -1.89 -8.32 7.12
C MET A 232 -0.93 -9.38 6.57
N LEU A 233 -0.50 -9.28 5.30
CA LEU A 233 0.45 -10.23 4.70
C LEU A 233 1.87 -10.07 5.25
N GLY A 234 2.25 -8.85 5.65
CA GLY A 234 3.56 -8.57 6.22
C GLY A 234 3.65 -8.68 7.74
N SER A 235 2.52 -8.82 8.43
CA SER A 235 2.38 -8.77 9.90
C SER A 235 3.13 -7.58 10.53
N LEU A 236 3.17 -6.41 9.89
CA LEU A 236 4.10 -5.35 10.30
C LEU A 236 3.64 -4.65 11.59
N THR A 237 2.36 -4.30 11.70
CA THR A 237 1.76 -3.80 12.95
C THR A 237 1.92 -4.80 14.09
N GLN A 238 1.78 -6.10 13.82
CA GLN A 238 1.98 -7.16 14.80
C GLN A 238 3.45 -7.22 15.27
N TYR A 239 4.39 -7.21 14.33
CA TYR A 239 5.83 -7.20 14.63
C TYR A 239 6.26 -5.96 15.42
N ALA A 240 5.67 -4.80 15.09
CA ALA A 240 5.93 -3.55 15.79
C ALA A 240 5.31 -3.49 17.20
N ALA A 241 4.41 -4.41 17.55
CA ALA A 241 3.60 -4.40 18.77
C ALA A 241 2.79 -3.10 18.96
N HIS A 242 2.53 -2.36 17.88
CA HIS A 242 1.66 -1.21 17.84
C HIS A 242 1.23 -0.92 16.40
N GLN A 243 0.05 -0.31 16.23
CA GLN A 243 -0.43 0.18 14.95
C GLN A 243 0.62 1.06 14.26
N LEU A 244 1.16 0.55 13.15
CA LEU A 244 1.96 1.35 12.23
C LEU A 244 1.01 2.16 11.36
N GLY A 245 1.37 3.39 11.01
CA GLY A 245 0.51 4.20 10.16
C GLY A 245 1.10 5.56 9.85
N GLY A 246 0.80 6.04 8.65
CA GLY A 246 1.13 7.39 8.22
C GLY A 246 2.30 7.46 7.24
N ILE A 247 2.76 8.68 6.98
CA ILE A 247 3.87 8.96 6.07
C ILE A 247 5.19 8.77 6.84
N THR A 248 5.68 7.53 6.88
CA THR A 248 6.80 7.11 7.74
C THR A 248 8.20 7.48 7.25
N ARG A 249 8.36 7.77 5.95
CA ARG A 249 9.62 8.21 5.33
C ARG A 249 9.40 9.44 4.44
N LYS A 250 10.49 9.96 3.88
CA LYS A 250 10.53 11.25 3.18
C LYS A 250 9.52 11.30 2.02
N VAL A 251 9.03 12.51 1.78
CA VAL A 251 8.24 12.84 0.58
C VAL A 251 9.06 13.80 -0.26
N THR A 252 9.32 13.43 -1.51
CA THR A 252 10.15 14.21 -2.43
C THR A 252 9.39 14.46 -3.72
N LEU A 253 9.36 15.71 -4.14
CA LEU A 253 8.92 16.11 -5.47
C LEU A 253 10.16 16.41 -6.31
N PHE A 254 10.22 15.92 -7.55
CA PHE A 254 11.35 16.22 -8.42
C PHE A 254 10.95 16.24 -9.89
N SER A 255 11.70 16.97 -10.71
CA SER A 255 11.47 17.06 -12.14
C SER A 255 12.51 16.28 -12.95
N VAL A 256 12.05 15.73 -14.07
CA VAL A 256 12.88 15.05 -15.07
C VAL A 256 12.48 15.51 -16.48
N PRO A 257 13.40 15.57 -17.46
CA PRO A 257 13.02 15.85 -18.84
C PRO A 257 12.04 14.81 -19.39
N LYS A 258 11.29 15.14 -20.45
CA LYS A 258 10.40 14.17 -21.13
C LYS A 258 11.13 12.93 -21.65
N VAL A 259 12.44 13.04 -21.92
CA VAL A 259 13.34 11.90 -22.18
C VAL A 259 14.35 11.81 -21.05
N HIS A 260 14.29 10.74 -20.26
CA HIS A 260 15.13 10.58 -19.07
C HIS A 260 15.48 9.11 -18.82
N ILE A 261 16.52 8.89 -18.03
CA ILE A 261 16.85 7.57 -17.49
C ILE A 261 15.78 7.22 -16.45
N SER A 262 15.08 6.11 -16.65
CA SER A 262 14.00 5.62 -15.77
C SER A 262 14.40 4.45 -14.89
N ASP A 263 15.44 3.70 -15.27
CA ASP A 263 16.06 2.65 -14.45
C ASP A 263 17.57 2.62 -14.73
N LEU A 264 18.35 2.38 -13.68
CA LEU A 264 19.80 2.21 -13.76
C LEU A 264 20.20 1.05 -12.84
N ARG A 265 20.74 -0.02 -13.44
CA ARG A 265 21.30 -1.15 -12.70
C ARG A 265 22.79 -1.22 -12.97
N ILE A 266 23.56 -1.29 -11.89
CA ILE A 266 25.01 -1.43 -11.95
C ILE A 266 25.34 -2.79 -11.35
N VAL A 267 26.00 -3.64 -12.13
CA VAL A 267 26.47 -4.96 -11.71
C VAL A 267 27.98 -4.98 -11.84
N THR A 268 28.68 -5.35 -10.77
CA THR A 268 30.14 -5.43 -10.74
C THR A 268 30.56 -6.87 -10.59
N ASP A 269 31.09 -7.46 -11.65
CA ASP A 269 31.62 -8.82 -11.62
C ASP A 269 33.12 -8.78 -11.34
N LEU A 270 33.57 -9.58 -10.37
CA LEU A 270 34.98 -9.74 -10.07
C LEU A 270 35.56 -10.93 -10.84
N ASP A 271 36.84 -10.85 -11.21
CA ASP A 271 37.55 -12.02 -11.70
C ASP A 271 37.70 -13.09 -10.61
N SER A 272 38.13 -14.31 -10.99
CA SER A 272 38.26 -15.42 -10.04
C SER A 272 39.29 -15.19 -8.93
N LEU A 273 40.17 -14.19 -9.10
CA LEU A 273 41.19 -13.82 -8.13
C LEU A 273 40.77 -12.61 -7.29
N TYR A 274 39.60 -12.03 -7.55
CA TYR A 274 39.09 -10.80 -6.93
C TYR A 274 40.06 -9.60 -7.08
N GLN A 275 40.84 -9.56 -8.16
CA GLN A 275 41.83 -8.49 -8.41
C GLN A 275 41.33 -7.46 -9.41
N ASN A 276 40.58 -7.89 -10.42
CA ASN A 276 39.98 -7.02 -11.43
C ASN A 276 38.46 -7.08 -11.37
N ALA A 277 37.81 -6.02 -11.82
CA ALA A 277 36.37 -5.89 -11.87
C ALA A 277 35.88 -5.50 -13.27
N THR A 278 34.78 -6.08 -13.72
CA THR A 278 34.02 -5.63 -14.89
C THR A 278 32.75 -4.94 -14.41
N LEU A 279 32.59 -3.67 -14.78
CA LEU A 279 31.40 -2.88 -14.49
C LEU A 279 30.39 -3.01 -15.64
N LYS A 280 29.20 -3.55 -15.36
CA LYS A 280 28.08 -3.66 -16.31
C LYS A 280 27.00 -2.67 -15.91
N MET A 281 26.60 -1.80 -16.83
CA MET A 281 25.52 -0.83 -16.63
C MET A 281 24.34 -1.18 -17.54
N LEU A 282 23.18 -1.42 -16.93
CA LEU A 282 21.91 -1.54 -17.64
C LEU A 282 21.11 -0.26 -17.41
N VAL A 283 20.75 0.41 -18.49
CA VAL A 283 20.06 1.69 -18.46
C VAL A 283 18.74 1.55 -19.20
N ALA A 284 17.64 1.90 -18.56
CA ALA A 284 16.35 2.08 -19.22
C ALA A 284 16.10 3.58 -19.43
N VAL A 285 15.60 3.94 -20.61
CA VAL A 285 15.24 5.31 -20.96
C VAL A 285 13.76 5.36 -21.24
N THR A 286 13.06 6.29 -20.58
CA THR A 286 11.65 6.59 -20.86
C THR A 286 11.59 7.84 -21.74
N ASN A 287 10.78 7.77 -22.80
CA ASN A 287 10.44 8.89 -23.65
C ASN A 287 8.92 9.15 -23.56
N THR A 288 8.52 10.20 -22.85
CA THR A 288 7.11 10.63 -22.75
C THR A 288 6.70 11.60 -23.85
N THR A 289 7.60 11.93 -24.79
CA THR A 289 7.24 12.72 -25.97
C THR A 289 6.41 11.87 -26.95
N ARG A 290 5.58 12.53 -27.76
CA ARG A 290 4.80 11.85 -28.83
C ARG A 290 5.64 11.54 -30.07
N GLN A 291 6.96 11.73 -30.03
CA GLN A 291 7.85 11.61 -31.17
C GLN A 291 9.02 10.67 -30.85
N SER A 292 9.47 9.92 -31.85
CA SER A 292 10.74 9.21 -31.73
C SER A 292 11.87 10.23 -31.69
N VAL A 293 12.61 10.26 -30.58
CA VAL A 293 13.81 11.08 -30.45
C VAL A 293 14.97 10.23 -30.97
N LYS A 294 15.57 10.63 -32.09
CA LYS A 294 16.79 10.00 -32.59
C LYS A 294 17.93 10.33 -31.64
N SER A 295 18.69 9.31 -31.24
CA SER A 295 19.94 9.46 -30.50
C SER A 295 20.90 10.36 -31.28
N TYR A 296 21.48 11.35 -30.60
CA TYR A 296 22.63 12.11 -31.09
C TYR A 296 23.90 11.28 -30.95
#